data_AF-F4BWR0-F1
#
_entry.id   AF-F4BWR0-F1
#
_cell.length_a   1.000
_cell.length_b   1.000
_cell.length_c   1.000
_cell.angle_alpha   90.00
_cell.angle_beta   90.00
_cell.angle_gamma   90.00
#
_symmetry.space_group_name_H-M   'P 1'
#
loop_
_entity.id
_entity.type
_entity.pdbx_description
1 polymer ?
#
loop_
_entity_poly.entity_id
_entity_poly.type
_entity_poly.pdbx_seq_one_letter_code
_entity_poly.pdbx_strand_id
1 'polypeptide(L)'
;MQEENAAMAAMQAHLVENQEIQARLIKQLQTKREPQPMQKDRGEILRALLVANGGKMLEKEARQKMHLSKSQFSQLLAAMQDHIEVNPYHMDKRKKIIMLK
;
A
#
# COMPACT_ATOMS: atom_id res chain seq x y z
N MET A 1 -36.00 27.19 -33.35
CA MET A 1 -34.63 27.21 -33.89
C MET A 1 -33.59 27.72 -32.88
N GLN A 2 -33.81 28.81 -32.14
CA GLN A 2 -32.81 29.31 -31.18
C GLN A 2 -32.65 28.44 -29.92
N GLU A 3 -33.73 27.85 -29.41
CA GLU A 3 -33.73 27.07 -28.16
C GLU A 3 -33.03 25.70 -28.30
N GLU A 4 -33.21 25.04 -29.46
CA GLU A 4 -32.54 23.79 -29.81
C GLU A 4 -31.03 23.96 -29.96
N ASN A 5 -30.59 25.08 -30.54
CA ASN A 5 -29.17 25.44 -30.62
C ASN A 5 -28.55 25.70 -29.24
N ALA A 6 -29.30 26.31 -28.32
CA ALA A 6 -28.85 26.55 -26.96
C ALA A 6 -28.73 25.24 -26.15
N ALA A 7 -29.69 24.32 -26.29
CA ALA A 7 -29.65 23.01 -25.65
C ALA A 7 -28.49 22.14 -26.18
N MET A 8 -28.26 22.16 -27.50
CA MET A 8 -27.13 21.46 -28.13
C MET A 8 -25.78 22.02 -27.66
N ALA A 9 -25.66 23.34 -27.54
CA ALA A 9 -24.46 23.99 -27.01
C ALA A 9 -24.19 23.64 -25.54
N ALA A 10 -25.23 23.60 -24.70
CA ALA A 10 -25.11 23.21 -23.30
C ALA A 10 -24.68 21.74 -23.13
N MET A 11 -25.26 20.83 -23.93
CA MET A 11 -24.87 19.42 -23.93
C MET A 11 -23.42 19.24 -24.39
N GLN A 12 -22.99 20.00 -25.40
CA GLN A 12 -21.62 19.97 -25.89
C GLN A 12 -20.63 20.52 -24.85
N ALA A 13 -20.96 21.59 -24.15
CA ALA A 13 -20.16 22.13 -23.06
C ALA A 13 -19.97 21.11 -21.93
N HIS A 14 -21.03 20.41 -21.52
CA HIS A 14 -20.96 19.38 -20.48
C HIS A 14 -20.12 18.15 -20.92
N LEU A 15 -20.17 17.79 -22.21
CA LEU A 15 -19.32 16.72 -22.75
C LEU A 15 -17.84 17.11 -22.74
N VAL A 16 -17.52 18.35 -23.10
CA VAL A 16 -16.15 18.89 -23.05
C VAL A 16 -15.64 18.90 -21.61
N GLU A 17 -16.43 19.39 -20.66
CA GLU A 17 -16.06 19.39 -19.24
C GLU A 17 -15.77 17.97 -18.72
N ASN A 18 -16.61 16.99 -19.06
CA ASN A 18 -16.36 15.60 -18.68
C ASN A 18 -15.06 15.04 -19.29
N GLN A 19 -14.77 15.36 -20.55
CA GLN A 19 -13.53 14.94 -21.21
C GLN A 19 -12.30 15.57 -20.55
N GLU A 20 -12.37 16.84 -20.16
CA GLU A 20 -11.30 17.52 -19.44
C GLU A 20 -11.06 16.91 -18.05
N ILE A 21 -12.13 16.59 -17.31
CA ILE A 21 -12.04 15.91 -16.02
C ILE A 21 -11.35 14.55 -16.17
N GLN A 22 -11.75 13.77 -17.18
CA GLN A 22 -11.14 12.46 -17.45
C GLN A 22 -9.66 12.58 -17.83
N ALA A 23 -9.30 13.54 -18.69
CA ALA A 23 -7.91 13.79 -19.08
C ALA A 23 -7.03 14.17 -17.88
N ARG A 24 -7.55 15.00 -16.95
CA ARG A 24 -6.85 15.34 -15.70
C ARG A 24 -6.66 14.13 -14.80
N LEU A 25 -7.67 13.29 -14.64
CA LEU A 25 -7.60 12.08 -13.84
C LEU A 25 -6.59 11.07 -14.43
N ILE A 26 -6.63 10.85 -15.74
CA ILE A 26 -5.66 9.98 -16.44
C ILE A 26 -4.25 10.51 -16.25
N LYS A 27 -4.03 11.83 -16.40
CA LYS A 27 -2.73 12.45 -16.17
C LYS A 27 -2.24 12.26 -14.73
N GLN A 28 -3.12 12.44 -13.74
CA GLN A 28 -2.81 12.19 -12.33
C GLN A 28 -2.48 10.72 -12.03
N LEU A 29 -3.12 9.78 -12.71
CA LEU A 29 -2.84 8.35 -12.59
C LEU A 29 -1.53 7.96 -13.29
N GLN A 30 -1.20 8.62 -14.40
CA GLN A 30 0.05 8.42 -15.16
C GLN A 30 1.26 9.09 -14.49
N THR A 31 1.06 10.22 -13.81
CA THR A 31 2.06 10.76 -12.89
C THR A 31 2.13 9.81 -11.70
N LYS A 32 3.10 8.90 -11.74
CA LYS A 32 3.46 7.99 -10.67
C LYS A 32 3.12 8.63 -9.31
N ARG A 33 2.07 8.12 -8.65
CA ARG A 33 1.89 8.34 -7.20
C ARG A 33 3.28 8.16 -6.60
N GLU A 34 3.74 9.10 -5.78
CA GLU A 34 4.95 8.92 -5.00
C GLU A 34 4.95 7.46 -4.51
N PRO A 35 6.00 6.69 -4.80
CA PRO A 35 6.02 5.31 -4.37
C PRO A 35 5.70 5.33 -2.89
N GLN A 36 4.55 4.73 -2.51
CA GLN A 36 4.24 4.49 -1.10
C GLN A 36 5.53 4.02 -0.45
N PRO A 37 5.93 4.61 0.70
CA PRO A 37 7.30 4.60 1.24
C PRO A 37 7.99 3.33 0.77
N MET A 38 8.95 3.50 -0.16
CA MET A 38 9.54 2.44 -0.96
C MET A 38 9.71 1.22 -0.07
N GLN A 39 9.38 0.02 -0.52
CA GLN A 39 9.39 -1.19 0.34
C GLN A 39 10.66 -1.33 1.21
N LYS A 40 11.79 -0.73 0.82
CA LYS A 40 12.97 -0.45 1.66
C LYS A 40 12.66 0.21 3.01
N ASP A 41 11.95 1.33 3.05
CA ASP A 41 11.52 2.03 4.27
C ASP A 41 10.65 1.14 5.14
N ARG A 42 9.74 0.36 4.52
CA ARG A 42 8.89 -0.58 5.26
C ARG A 42 9.70 -1.68 5.94
N GLY A 43 10.78 -2.13 5.29
CA GLY A 43 11.67 -3.10 5.90
C GLY A 43 12.52 -2.52 7.03
N GLU A 44 12.97 -1.28 6.90
CA GLU A 44 13.64 -0.57 7.98
C GLU A 44 12.73 -0.34 9.18
N ILE A 45 11.46 0.03 8.95
CA ILE A 45 10.46 0.15 10.01
C ILE A 45 10.24 -1.21 10.70
N LEU A 46 10.14 -2.30 9.95
CA LEU A 46 9.99 -3.63 10.55
C LEU A 46 11.22 -4.01 11.38
N ARG A 47 12.43 -3.70 10.92
CA ARG A 47 13.67 -3.89 11.69
C ARG A 47 13.67 -3.08 12.97
N ALA A 48 13.39 -1.78 12.89
CA ALA A 48 13.32 -0.90 14.06
C ALA A 48 12.27 -1.39 15.07
N LEU A 49 11.11 -1.86 14.58
CA LEU A 49 10.07 -2.45 15.41
C LEU A 49 10.57 -3.70 16.13
N LEU A 50 11.28 -4.59 15.45
CA LEU A 50 11.84 -5.79 16.06
C LEU A 50 12.91 -5.44 17.11
N VAL A 51 13.83 -4.52 16.81
CA VAL A 51 14.85 -4.05 17.76
C VAL A 51 14.19 -3.50 19.03
N ALA A 52 13.15 -2.67 18.89
CA ALA A 52 12.40 -2.12 20.03
C ALA A 52 11.69 -3.19 20.88
N ASN A 53 11.52 -4.41 20.36
CA ASN A 53 10.89 -5.54 21.04
C ASN A 53 11.89 -6.68 21.34
N GLY A 54 13.19 -6.37 21.41
CA GLY A 54 14.22 -7.34 21.78
C GLY A 54 14.63 -8.29 20.65
N GLY A 55 14.47 -7.85 19.40
CA GLY A 55 14.88 -8.57 18.19
C GLY A 55 13.89 -9.61 17.68
N LYS A 56 12.75 -9.83 18.38
CA LYS A 56 11.74 -10.83 17.99
C LYS A 56 10.32 -10.41 18.36
N MET A 57 9.34 -10.81 17.54
CA MET A 57 7.93 -10.51 17.78
C MET A 57 7.02 -11.54 17.10
N LEU A 58 5.78 -11.72 17.57
CA LEU A 58 4.78 -12.48 16.82
C LEU A 58 4.44 -11.80 15.48
N GLU A 59 4.33 -12.59 14.42
CA GLU A 59 3.99 -12.11 13.07
C GLU A 59 2.71 -11.27 13.08
N LYS A 60 1.68 -11.74 13.81
CA LYS A 60 0.39 -11.06 13.93
C LYS A 60 0.51 -9.69 14.60
N GLU A 61 1.34 -9.59 15.64
CA GLU A 61 1.51 -8.35 16.40
C GLU A 61 2.28 -7.32 15.57
N ALA A 62 3.37 -7.74 14.91
CA ALA A 62 4.15 -6.89 14.02
C ALA A 62 3.27 -6.34 12.89
N ARG A 63 2.48 -7.22 12.26
CA ARG A 63 1.53 -6.82 11.21
C ARG A 63 0.49 -5.81 11.70
N GLN A 64 -0.04 -5.99 12.91
CA GLN A 64 -1.00 -5.06 13.51
C GLN A 64 -0.36 -3.70 13.79
N LYS A 65 0.83 -3.67 14.39
CA LYS A 65 1.58 -2.43 14.65
C LYS A 65 1.97 -1.68 13.37
N MET A 66 2.18 -2.39 12.27
CA MET A 66 2.46 -1.79 10.97
C MET A 66 1.21 -1.40 10.17
N HIS A 67 0.01 -1.75 10.66
CA HIS A 67 -1.27 -1.54 9.98
C HIS A 67 -1.32 -2.13 8.56
N LEU A 68 -0.72 -3.32 8.36
CA LEU A 68 -0.65 -3.97 7.05
C LEU A 68 -1.68 -5.10 6.90
N SER A 69 -2.18 -5.28 5.67
CA SER A 69 -2.94 -6.47 5.30
C SER A 69 -2.05 -7.71 5.37
N LYS A 70 -2.66 -8.90 5.47
CA LYS A 70 -1.90 -10.16 5.50
C LYS A 70 -1.05 -10.34 4.24
N SER A 71 -1.60 -10.02 3.06
CA SER A 71 -0.91 -10.14 1.78
C SER A 71 0.31 -9.21 1.69
N GLN A 72 0.13 -7.92 2.02
CA GLN A 72 1.23 -6.94 2.01
C GLN A 72 2.33 -7.30 3.02
N PHE A 73 1.95 -7.78 4.20
CA PHE A 73 2.92 -8.20 5.20
C PHE A 73 3.70 -9.44 4.75
N SER A 74 3.05 -10.42 4.13
CA SER A 74 3.73 -11.58 3.55
C SER A 74 4.70 -11.18 2.43
N GLN A 75 4.34 -10.23 1.56
CA GLN A 75 5.25 -9.69 0.56
C GLN A 75 6.46 -8.97 1.19
N LEU A 76 6.24 -8.22 2.27
CA LEU A 76 7.31 -7.57 3.01
C LEU A 76 8.29 -8.59 3.61
N LEU A 77 7.79 -9.63 4.25
CA LEU A 77 8.64 -10.69 4.81
C LEU A 77 9.45 -11.41 3.73
N ALA A 78 8.84 -11.69 2.57
CA ALA A 78 9.54 -12.30 1.45
C ALA A 78 10.66 -11.40 0.91
N ALA A 79 10.44 -10.09 0.82
CA ALA A 79 11.46 -9.12 0.41
C ALA A 79 12.60 -8.95 1.43
N MET A 80 12.43 -9.45 2.66
CA MET A 80 13.38 -9.30 3.78
C MET A 80 13.97 -10.63 4.26
N GLN A 81 13.85 -11.69 3.46
CA GLN A 81 14.32 -13.03 3.81
C GLN A 81 15.80 -13.08 4.23
N ASP A 82 16.63 -12.14 3.79
CA ASP A 82 18.06 -12.06 4.12
C ASP A 82 18.33 -11.42 5.49
N HIS A 83 17.33 -10.76 6.08
CA HIS A 83 17.47 -10.03 7.34
C HIS A 83 16.57 -10.56 8.47
N ILE A 84 15.54 -11.32 8.13
CA ILE A 84 14.52 -11.77 9.09
C ILE A 84 14.31 -13.27 8.94
N GLU A 85 14.18 -13.97 10.07
CA GLU A 85 13.73 -15.34 10.15
C GLU A 85 12.27 -15.43 10.60
N VAL A 86 11.54 -16.39 10.03
CA VAL A 86 10.16 -16.68 10.40
C VAL A 86 10.05 -18.12 10.86
N ASN A 87 9.85 -18.32 12.15
CA ASN A 87 9.79 -19.65 12.76
C ASN A 87 8.42 -19.92 13.40
N PRO A 88 7.99 -21.20 13.53
CA PRO A 88 6.83 -21.54 14.35
C PRO A 88 7.04 -21.11 15.80
N TYR A 89 6.02 -20.57 16.43
CA TYR A 89 6.12 -20.17 17.83
C TYR A 89 6.11 -21.41 18.73
N HIS A 90 7.09 -21.52 19.64
CA HIS A 90 7.31 -22.73 20.44
C HIS A 90 6.12 -23.09 21.35
N MET A 91 5.41 -22.10 21.91
CA MET A 91 4.23 -22.34 22.75
C MET A 91 2.97 -22.66 21.94
N ASP A 92 2.89 -22.19 20.69
CA ASP A 92 1.73 -22.34 19.82
C ASP A 92 2.18 -22.41 18.37
N LYS A 93 2.39 -23.64 17.87
CA LYS A 93 2.90 -23.89 16.52
C LYS A 93 1.98 -23.36 15.40
N ARG A 94 0.74 -22.96 15.73
CA ARG A 94 -0.18 -22.30 14.78
C ARG A 94 0.18 -20.85 14.53
N LYS A 95 0.97 -20.25 15.43
CA LYS A 95 1.49 -18.89 15.32
C LYS A 95 2.93 -18.91 14.83
N LYS A 96 3.35 -17.79 14.27
CA LYS A 96 4.71 -17.57 13.79
C LYS A 96 5.36 -16.44 14.58
N ILE A 97 6.63 -16.62 14.89
CA ILE A 97 7.51 -15.60 15.43
C ILE A 97 8.45 -15.14 14.32
N ILE A 98 8.63 -13.83 14.22
CA ILE A 98 9.60 -13.19 13.33
C ILE A 98 10.77 -12.67 14.16
N MET A 99 12.00 -12.87 13.69
CA MET A 99 13.23 -12.56 14.41
C MET A 99 14.27 -11.94 13.49
N LEU A 100 15.09 -11.04 13.99
CA LEU A 100 16.25 -10.55 13.25
C LEU A 100 17.30 -11.67 13.13
N LYS A 101 17.95 -11.74 11.97
CA LYS A 101 19.15 -12.55 11.75
C LYS A 101 20.38 -11.91 12.40
#